data_AF-Q64J05-F1
#
_entry.id   AF-Q64J05-F1
#
_cell.length_a   1.000
_cell.length_b   1.000
_cell.length_c   1.000
_cell.angle_alpha   90.00
_cell.angle_beta   90.00
_cell.angle_gamma   90.00
#
_symmetry.space_group_name_H-M   'P 1'
#
loop_
_entity.id
_entity.type
_entity.pdbx_description
1 polymer ?
#
loop_
_entity_poly.entity_id
_entity_poly.type
_entity_poly.pdbx_seq_one_letter_code
_entity_poly.pdbx_strand_id
1 'polypeptide(L)'
;IEVDIIKDVPIMALLADTKLQKTTLYTSDFMYDSLLDSWNEIIKRCKLGKLSNILRWCAYDSEFVPNRYDDRFKRWLSKGLTTYYSFIHKGAFSSFETLQTKYGLGKDDFYRYLQVRHYFHQNLKTIYENKDLGFLQIFLTLTRSHSQNNIISRLYKGIQQCTQVSTEGIKKRWEKEGNMVISPGQLGQYMSASVDNNRVEYMARVQLEEHDQVLSYAYSETSSRWWGCMLETMRGHWCQ
;
A
#
# COMPACT_ATOMS: atom_id res chain seq x y z
N ILE A 1 -31.35 16.31 11.21
CA ILE A 1 -31.10 15.17 10.32
C ILE A 1 -29.81 14.56 10.82
N GLU A 2 -29.89 13.53 11.67
CA GLU A 2 -28.72 12.74 12.03
C GLU A 2 -28.24 12.07 10.75
N VAL A 3 -27.04 12.44 10.31
CA VAL A 3 -26.35 11.73 9.24
C VAL A 3 -25.83 10.46 9.90
N ASP A 4 -26.56 9.36 9.73
CA ASP A 4 -26.10 8.03 10.13
C ASP A 4 -24.77 7.76 9.42
N ILE A 5 -23.67 7.89 10.16
CA ILE A 5 -22.32 7.61 9.70
C ILE A 5 -22.27 6.09 9.47
N ILE A 6 -22.36 5.67 8.22
CA ILE A 6 -22.26 4.26 7.85
C ILE A 6 -20.85 3.77 8.26
N LYS A 7 -20.79 3.04 9.37
CA LYS A 7 -19.60 2.40 9.94
C LYS A 7 -19.12 1.16 9.15
N ASP A 8 -19.57 0.94 7.91
CA ASP A 8 -19.54 -0.41 7.32
C ASP A 8 -18.37 -0.73 6.38
N VAL A 9 -17.50 0.23 6.04
CA VAL A 9 -16.30 -0.05 5.22
C VAL A 9 -15.04 0.10 6.06
N PRO A 10 -14.27 -0.99 6.29
CA PRO A 10 -13.00 -0.90 6.98
C PRO A 10 -12.04 0.04 6.24
N ILE A 11 -11.35 0.91 6.98
CA ILE A 11 -10.29 1.82 6.44
C ILE A 11 -9.29 1.07 5.55
N MET A 12 -9.01 -0.19 5.88
CA MET A 12 -8.09 -1.06 5.16
C MET A 12 -8.60 -1.49 3.79
N ALA A 13 -9.92 -1.58 3.61
CA ALA A 13 -10.52 -1.81 2.30
C ALA A 13 -10.39 -0.58 1.39
N LEU A 14 -10.38 0.62 1.99
CA LEU A 14 -10.16 1.87 1.26
C LEU A 14 -8.72 1.99 0.76
N LEU A 15 -7.74 1.50 1.51
CA LEU A 15 -6.31 1.67 1.25
C LEU A 15 -5.91 1.37 -0.21
N ALA A 16 -6.34 0.25 -0.79
CA ALA A 16 -5.97 -0.17 -2.14
C ALA A 16 -7.01 0.18 -3.23
N ASP A 17 -8.08 0.89 -2.88
CA ASP A 17 -9.16 1.23 -3.80
C ASP A 17 -9.50 2.74 -3.73
N THR A 18 -8.80 3.52 -4.55
CA THR A 18 -9.01 4.97 -4.67
C THR A 18 -10.40 5.35 -5.20
N LYS A 19 -11.09 4.43 -5.90
CA LYS A 19 -12.46 4.67 -6.35
C LYS A 19 -13.42 4.49 -5.18
N LEU A 20 -13.23 3.44 -4.37
CA LEU A 20 -13.97 3.23 -3.14
C LEU A 20 -13.75 4.38 -2.15
N GLN A 21 -12.52 4.89 -2.01
CA GLN A 21 -12.21 6.07 -1.19
C GLN A 21 -13.10 7.27 -1.56
N LYS A 22 -13.24 7.57 -2.86
CA LYS A 22 -14.02 8.72 -3.35
C LYS A 22 -15.53 8.58 -3.17
N THR A 23 -16.04 7.36 -3.16
CA THR A 23 -17.48 7.09 -3.08
C THR A 23 -17.97 6.83 -1.65
N THR A 24 -17.07 6.57 -0.72
CA THR A 24 -17.41 6.21 0.66
C THR A 24 -17.42 7.46 1.53
N LEU A 25 -18.56 7.71 2.18
CA LEU A 25 -18.65 8.71 3.23
C LEU A 25 -18.13 8.09 4.53
N TYR A 26 -16.96 8.51 5.00
CA TYR A 26 -16.44 8.17 6.32
C TYR A 26 -16.22 9.45 7.12
N THR A 27 -16.26 9.36 8.44
CA THR A 27 -15.86 10.49 9.29
C THR A 27 -14.39 10.76 9.04
N SER A 28 -14.08 11.90 8.40
CA SER A 28 -12.70 12.34 8.21
C SER A 28 -12.06 12.51 9.59
N ASP A 29 -11.18 11.59 9.93
CA ASP A 29 -10.25 11.73 11.03
C ASP A 29 -8.91 12.06 10.37
N PHE A 30 -8.20 13.06 10.90
CA PHE A 30 -6.85 13.40 10.49
C PHE A 30 -5.96 12.16 10.35
N MET A 31 -6.15 11.18 11.24
CA MET A 31 -5.43 9.92 11.22
C MET A 31 -5.75 9.06 9.98
N TYR A 32 -7.02 8.98 9.60
CA TYR A 32 -7.46 8.20 8.44
C TYR A 32 -7.04 8.85 7.13
N ASP A 33 -7.19 10.17 7.03
CA ASP A 33 -6.82 10.92 5.85
C ASP A 33 -5.30 10.84 5.62
N SER A 34 -4.51 11.04 6.68
CA SER A 34 -3.05 10.91 6.64
C SER A 34 -2.59 9.51 6.18
N LEU A 35 -3.26 8.45 6.64
CA LEU A 35 -2.95 7.08 6.22
C LEU A 35 -3.23 6.85 4.73
N LEU A 36 -4.42 7.24 4.27
CA LEU A 36 -4.84 7.05 2.89
C LEU A 36 -3.96 7.89 1.94
N ASP A 37 -3.64 9.13 2.31
CA ASP A 37 -2.78 10.01 1.53
C ASP A 37 -1.36 9.48 1.44
N SER A 38 -0.78 9.02 2.56
CA SER A 38 0.55 8.41 2.59
C SER A 38 0.64 7.19 1.68
N TRP A 39 -0.38 6.34 1.72
CA TRP A 39 -0.42 5.16 0.86
C TRP A 39 -0.63 5.51 -0.62
N ASN A 40 -1.51 6.47 -0.92
CA ASN A 40 -1.71 6.97 -2.27
C ASN A 40 -0.40 7.55 -2.84
N GLU A 41 0.39 8.25 -2.03
CA GLU A 41 1.72 8.71 -2.41
C GLU A 41 2.69 7.55 -2.67
N ILE A 42 2.68 6.50 -1.86
CA ILE A 42 3.49 5.29 -2.12
C ILE A 42 3.09 4.63 -3.44
N ILE A 43 1.78 4.49 -3.73
CA ILE A 43 1.30 3.94 -5.01
C ILE A 43 1.85 4.74 -6.19
N LYS A 44 1.84 6.08 -6.09
CA LYS A 44 2.36 6.98 -7.14
C LYS A 44 3.88 6.87 -7.27
N ARG A 45 4.62 7.07 -6.17
CA ARG A 45 6.09 7.13 -6.15
C ARG A 45 6.72 5.80 -6.53
N CYS A 46 6.22 4.69 -5.99
CA CYS A 46 6.67 3.34 -6.35
C CYS A 46 6.06 2.83 -7.68
N LYS A 47 5.28 3.65 -8.40
CA LYS A 47 4.63 3.31 -9.68
C LYS A 47 3.85 1.99 -9.64
N LEU A 48 3.21 1.69 -8.50
CA LEU A 48 2.48 0.44 -8.32
C LEU A 48 1.28 0.39 -9.26
N GLY A 49 0.56 1.51 -9.43
CA GLY A 49 -0.61 1.59 -10.31
C GLY A 49 -1.57 0.41 -10.09
N LYS A 50 -1.93 -0.29 -11.17
CA LYS A 50 -2.82 -1.48 -11.11
C LYS A 50 -2.24 -2.67 -10.33
N LEU A 51 -0.94 -2.74 -10.05
CA LEU A 51 -0.38 -3.80 -9.19
C LEU A 51 -0.96 -3.73 -7.78
N SER A 52 -1.24 -2.53 -7.28
CA SER A 52 -1.84 -2.34 -5.95
C SER A 52 -3.22 -2.99 -5.82
N ASN A 53 -3.92 -3.25 -6.93
CA ASN A 53 -5.24 -3.90 -6.93
C ASN A 53 -5.20 -5.30 -6.30
N ILE A 54 -4.04 -5.97 -6.25
CA ILE A 54 -3.91 -7.26 -5.56
C ILE A 54 -4.20 -7.17 -4.06
N LEU A 55 -4.06 -5.97 -3.49
CA LEU A 55 -4.30 -5.66 -2.08
C LEU A 55 -5.76 -5.25 -1.82
N ARG A 56 -6.60 -5.11 -2.85
CA ARG A 56 -8.02 -4.80 -2.66
C ARG A 56 -8.74 -5.94 -1.97
N TRP A 57 -9.69 -5.58 -1.12
CA TRP A 57 -10.52 -6.51 -0.38
C TRP A 57 -11.66 -6.96 -1.27
N CYS A 58 -11.76 -8.24 -1.58
CA CYS A 58 -12.79 -8.73 -2.52
C CYS A 58 -14.21 -8.40 -2.04
N ALA A 59 -14.44 -8.32 -0.72
CA ALA A 59 -15.71 -7.95 -0.12
C ALA A 59 -16.14 -6.48 -0.35
N TYR A 60 -15.22 -5.60 -0.73
CA TYR A 60 -15.47 -4.17 -0.89
C TYR A 60 -14.94 -3.58 -2.20
N ASP A 61 -14.20 -4.34 -3.01
CA ASP A 61 -13.64 -3.88 -4.28
C ASP A 61 -14.72 -3.27 -5.16
N SER A 62 -14.55 -1.99 -5.48
CA SER A 62 -15.52 -1.18 -6.23
C SER A 62 -15.74 -1.67 -7.66
N GLU A 63 -14.83 -2.48 -8.21
CA GLU A 63 -14.86 -3.06 -9.54
C GLU A 63 -15.30 -4.54 -9.54
N PHE A 64 -15.40 -5.18 -8.36
CA PHE A 64 -15.88 -6.56 -8.23
C PHE A 64 -17.38 -6.62 -7.97
N VAL A 65 -18.18 -6.53 -9.02
CA VAL A 65 -19.65 -6.49 -8.97
C VAL A 65 -20.31 -7.54 -8.05
N PRO A 66 -19.86 -8.81 -7.96
CA PRO A 66 -20.51 -9.81 -7.12
C PRO A 66 -20.59 -9.44 -5.63
N ASN A 67 -19.67 -8.63 -5.09
CA ASN A 67 -19.71 -8.25 -3.68
C ASN A 67 -20.88 -7.32 -3.30
N ARG A 68 -21.51 -6.67 -4.29
CA ARG A 68 -22.62 -5.75 -4.06
C ARG A 68 -23.92 -6.46 -3.71
N TYR A 69 -24.02 -7.74 -4.08
CA TYR A 69 -25.24 -8.54 -3.95
C TYR A 69 -25.08 -9.71 -2.97
N ASP A 70 -23.87 -9.94 -2.45
CA ASP A 70 -23.56 -11.11 -1.65
C ASP A 70 -22.69 -10.77 -0.44
N ASP A 71 -23.33 -10.56 0.70
CA ASP A 71 -22.64 -10.25 1.95
C ASP A 71 -21.80 -11.41 2.49
N ARG A 72 -21.85 -12.63 1.90
CA ARG A 72 -20.97 -13.71 2.36
C ARG A 72 -19.49 -13.40 2.12
N PHE A 73 -19.15 -12.56 1.13
CA PHE A 73 -17.78 -12.10 0.96
C PHE A 73 -17.28 -11.33 2.20
N LYS A 74 -18.15 -10.56 2.87
CA LYS A 74 -17.80 -9.88 4.13
C LYS A 74 -17.54 -10.88 5.27
N ARG A 75 -18.24 -12.03 5.28
CA ARG A 75 -18.00 -13.11 6.25
C ARG A 75 -16.66 -13.83 6.06
N TRP A 76 -16.05 -13.74 4.88
CA TRP A 76 -14.71 -14.29 4.65
C TRP A 76 -13.62 -13.45 5.34
N LEU A 77 -13.89 -12.18 5.60
CA LEU A 77 -12.95 -11.29 6.29
C LEU A 77 -12.64 -11.78 7.70
N SER A 78 -13.66 -12.23 8.45
CA SER A 78 -13.48 -12.81 9.79
C SER A 78 -12.73 -14.14 9.79
N LYS A 79 -12.54 -14.75 8.62
CA LYS A 79 -11.75 -15.97 8.42
C LYS A 79 -10.33 -15.67 7.95
N GLY A 80 -9.97 -14.39 7.76
CA GLY A 80 -8.65 -13.96 7.26
C GLY A 80 -8.53 -13.97 5.73
N LEU A 81 -9.63 -14.15 5.00
CA LEU A 81 -9.69 -13.99 3.54
C LEU A 81 -10.12 -12.58 3.18
N THR A 82 -9.15 -11.68 3.13
CA THR A 82 -9.36 -10.24 2.91
C THR A 82 -9.01 -9.83 1.48
N THR A 83 -7.72 -9.76 1.18
CA THR A 83 -7.18 -9.28 -0.11
C THR A 83 -7.18 -10.37 -1.18
N TYR A 84 -7.11 -10.03 -2.47
CA TYR A 84 -6.86 -11.03 -3.52
C TYR A 84 -5.56 -11.81 -3.30
N TYR A 85 -4.56 -11.18 -2.68
CA TYR A 85 -3.32 -11.87 -2.29
C TYR A 85 -3.54 -13.00 -1.27
N SER A 86 -4.56 -12.92 -0.41
CA SER A 86 -4.88 -13.98 0.57
C SER A 86 -5.31 -15.30 -0.07
N PHE A 87 -5.74 -15.26 -1.34
CA PHE A 87 -6.08 -16.42 -2.16
C PHE A 87 -4.85 -17.04 -2.85
N ILE A 88 -3.70 -16.37 -2.84
CA ILE A 88 -2.48 -16.85 -3.51
C ILE A 88 -1.61 -17.62 -2.52
N HIS A 89 -1.23 -18.84 -2.90
CA HIS A 89 -0.26 -19.65 -2.18
C HIS A 89 0.86 -20.10 -3.13
N LYS A 90 2.12 -19.91 -2.70
CA LYS A 90 3.31 -20.23 -3.50
C LYS A 90 3.28 -19.68 -4.94
N GLY A 91 2.74 -18.48 -5.11
CA GLY A 91 2.68 -17.78 -6.41
C GLY A 91 1.49 -18.18 -7.29
N ALA A 92 0.69 -19.16 -6.91
CA ALA A 92 -0.49 -19.58 -7.66
C ALA A 92 -1.79 -19.31 -6.88
N PHE A 93 -2.90 -19.14 -7.61
CA PHE A 93 -4.22 -19.05 -6.99
C PHE A 93 -4.58 -20.40 -6.35
N SER A 94 -4.92 -20.39 -5.06
CA SER A 94 -5.15 -21.61 -4.28
C SER A 94 -6.39 -22.35 -4.76
N SER A 95 -6.38 -23.68 -4.66
CA SER A 95 -7.58 -24.49 -4.93
C SER A 95 -8.67 -24.24 -3.89
N PHE A 96 -9.92 -24.58 -4.22
CA PHE A 96 -11.01 -24.43 -3.27
C PHE A 96 -10.78 -25.27 -2.01
N GLU A 97 -10.35 -26.53 -2.17
CA GLU A 97 -10.06 -27.47 -1.09
C GLU A 97 -8.99 -26.93 -0.14
N THR A 98 -7.99 -26.25 -0.70
CA THR A 98 -6.93 -25.58 0.08
C THR A 98 -7.51 -24.46 0.92
N LEU A 99 -8.38 -23.63 0.34
CA LEU A 99 -9.04 -22.53 1.05
C LEU A 99 -10.06 -23.01 2.08
N GLN A 100 -10.75 -24.12 1.81
CA GLN A 100 -11.62 -24.78 2.79
C GLN A 100 -10.85 -25.23 4.01
N THR A 101 -9.74 -25.95 3.81
CA THR A 101 -8.90 -26.44 4.92
C THR A 101 -8.28 -25.29 5.70
N LYS A 102 -7.77 -24.26 5.01
CA LYS A 102 -7.03 -23.16 5.65
C LYS A 102 -7.91 -22.13 6.35
N TYR A 103 -9.04 -21.78 5.74
CA TYR A 103 -9.89 -20.68 6.19
C TYR A 103 -11.30 -21.13 6.59
N GLY A 104 -11.60 -22.43 6.54
CA GLY A 104 -12.90 -22.97 6.95
C GLY A 104 -14.05 -22.58 6.02
N LEU A 105 -13.81 -22.49 4.71
CA LEU A 105 -14.88 -22.21 3.73
C LEU A 105 -15.87 -23.39 3.62
N GLY A 106 -17.17 -23.08 3.61
CA GLY A 106 -18.24 -24.08 3.46
C GLY A 106 -18.41 -24.50 2.00
N LYS A 107 -19.06 -25.64 1.73
CA LYS A 107 -19.30 -26.10 0.34
C LYS A 107 -20.09 -25.07 -0.48
N ASP A 108 -21.01 -24.35 0.16
CA ASP A 108 -21.80 -23.29 -0.45
C ASP A 108 -20.96 -22.07 -0.89
N ASP A 109 -19.71 -21.96 -0.44
CA ASP A 109 -18.78 -20.91 -0.87
C ASP A 109 -18.13 -21.22 -2.23
N PHE A 110 -18.33 -22.41 -2.79
CA PHE A 110 -17.67 -22.84 -4.03
C PHE A 110 -17.96 -21.90 -5.21
N TYR A 111 -19.22 -21.53 -5.41
CA TYR A 111 -19.58 -20.63 -6.50
C TYR A 111 -18.95 -19.23 -6.34
N ARG A 112 -18.91 -18.71 -5.11
CA ARG A 112 -18.24 -17.44 -4.76
C ARG A 112 -16.75 -17.50 -5.01
N TYR A 113 -16.13 -18.62 -4.68
CA TYR A 113 -14.73 -18.89 -4.98
C TYR A 113 -14.48 -18.82 -6.50
N LEU A 114 -15.35 -19.41 -7.32
CA LEU A 114 -15.24 -19.34 -8.78
C LEU A 114 -15.33 -17.90 -9.29
N GLN A 115 -16.21 -17.07 -8.71
CA GLN A 115 -16.34 -15.65 -9.07
C GLN A 115 -15.04 -14.88 -8.78
N VAL A 116 -14.46 -15.05 -7.58
CA VAL A 116 -13.19 -14.39 -7.20
C VAL A 116 -12.04 -14.89 -8.05
N ARG A 117 -11.95 -16.21 -8.28
CA ARG A 117 -10.93 -16.82 -9.14
C ARG A 117 -11.02 -16.29 -10.56
N HIS A 118 -12.22 -16.22 -11.13
CA HIS A 118 -12.44 -15.71 -12.48
C HIS A 118 -12.00 -14.24 -12.59
N TYR A 119 -12.43 -13.40 -11.64
CA TYR A 119 -12.02 -11.99 -11.60
C TYR A 119 -10.51 -11.84 -11.50
N PHE A 120 -9.84 -12.61 -10.63
CA PHE A 120 -8.39 -12.60 -10.50
C PHE A 120 -7.69 -12.95 -11.83
N HIS A 121 -8.13 -14.00 -12.51
CA HIS A 121 -7.51 -14.43 -13.77
C HIS A 121 -7.68 -13.41 -14.89
N GLN A 122 -8.83 -12.74 -14.95
CA GLN A 122 -9.10 -11.74 -15.99
C GLN A 122 -8.38 -10.41 -15.74
N ASN A 123 -8.31 -9.96 -14.48
CA ASN A 123 -7.92 -8.58 -14.17
C ASN A 123 -6.55 -8.45 -13.51
N LEU A 124 -6.08 -9.48 -12.80
CA LEU A 124 -4.93 -9.38 -11.89
C LEU A 124 -3.77 -10.30 -12.26
N LYS A 125 -4.04 -11.50 -12.80
CA LYS A 125 -3.03 -12.53 -13.07
C LYS A 125 -1.87 -12.02 -13.94
N THR A 126 -2.18 -11.50 -15.12
CA THR A 126 -1.18 -10.97 -16.06
C THR A 126 -0.36 -9.82 -15.47
N ILE A 127 -0.99 -9.00 -14.62
CA ILE A 127 -0.34 -7.86 -13.99
C ILE A 127 0.65 -8.34 -12.92
N TYR A 128 0.25 -9.34 -12.14
CA TYR A 128 1.06 -9.92 -11.07
C TYR A 128 2.22 -10.79 -11.59
N GLU A 129 2.01 -11.56 -12.67
CA GLU A 129 3.02 -12.47 -13.21
C GLU A 129 4.10 -11.77 -14.08
N ASN A 130 3.75 -10.67 -14.76
CA ASN A 130 4.63 -10.05 -15.77
C ASN A 130 5.41 -8.81 -15.30
N LYS A 131 5.24 -8.37 -14.05
CA LYS A 131 5.92 -7.16 -13.55
C LYS A 131 6.91 -7.50 -12.45
N ASP A 132 8.03 -6.77 -12.44
CA ASP A 132 8.84 -6.63 -11.24
C ASP A 132 7.97 -6.03 -10.14
N LEU A 133 7.71 -6.84 -9.12
CA LEU A 133 6.86 -6.49 -7.99
C LEU A 133 7.55 -5.47 -7.07
N GLY A 134 8.87 -5.27 -7.15
CA GLY A 134 9.59 -4.18 -6.48
C GLY A 134 9.19 -3.96 -5.02
N PHE A 135 8.76 -2.74 -4.68
CA PHE A 135 8.24 -2.40 -3.34
C PHE A 135 7.08 -3.29 -2.90
N LEU A 136 6.16 -3.65 -3.81
CA LEU A 136 5.04 -4.51 -3.49
C LEU A 136 5.52 -5.89 -3.03
N GLN A 137 6.60 -6.44 -3.59
CA GLN A 137 7.17 -7.71 -3.10
C GLN A 137 7.65 -7.62 -1.65
N ILE A 138 8.33 -6.51 -1.31
CA ILE A 138 8.80 -6.25 0.06
C ILE A 138 7.60 -6.16 1.00
N PHE A 139 6.60 -5.39 0.60
CA PHE A 139 5.36 -5.20 1.33
C PHE A 139 4.61 -6.52 1.57
N LEU A 140 4.44 -7.34 0.53
CA LEU A 140 3.79 -8.65 0.61
C LEU A 140 4.58 -9.67 1.46
N THR A 141 5.90 -9.57 1.46
CA THR A 141 6.75 -10.41 2.33
C THR A 141 6.57 -10.01 3.79
N LEU A 142 6.44 -8.71 4.06
CA LEU A 142 6.16 -8.20 5.40
C LEU A 142 4.76 -8.60 5.89
N THR A 143 3.75 -8.64 5.03
CA THR A 143 2.42 -9.12 5.42
C THR A 143 2.43 -10.60 5.78
N ARG A 144 3.28 -11.45 5.19
CA ARG A 144 3.37 -12.89 5.51
C ARG A 144 4.28 -13.24 6.70
N SER A 145 5.17 -12.34 7.11
CA SER A 145 6.19 -12.63 8.13
C SER A 145 5.59 -12.66 9.54
N HIS A 146 5.68 -13.78 10.26
CA HIS A 146 5.27 -13.82 11.68
C HIS A 146 6.18 -13.01 12.61
N SER A 147 7.40 -12.67 12.17
CA SER A 147 8.29 -11.79 12.94
C SER A 147 8.02 -10.31 12.59
N GLN A 148 7.82 -9.50 13.63
CA GLN A 148 7.62 -8.05 13.51
C GLN A 148 8.95 -7.26 13.52
N ASN A 149 10.09 -7.95 13.54
CA ASN A 149 11.39 -7.31 13.64
C ASN A 149 11.72 -6.52 12.37
N ASN A 150 12.15 -5.27 12.57
CA ASN A 150 12.63 -4.37 11.52
C ASN A 150 11.62 -4.06 10.40
N ILE A 151 10.30 -4.14 10.67
CA ILE A 151 9.24 -3.79 9.68
C ILE A 151 9.49 -2.40 9.10
N ILE A 152 9.66 -1.40 9.97
CA ILE A 152 9.83 0.01 9.57
C ILE A 152 11.08 0.15 8.70
N SER A 153 12.21 -0.40 9.13
CA SER A 153 13.47 -0.33 8.39
C SER A 153 13.38 -1.02 7.02
N ARG A 154 12.62 -2.12 6.90
CA ARG A 154 12.40 -2.83 5.64
C ARG A 154 11.46 -2.08 4.71
N LEU A 155 10.38 -1.51 5.24
CA LEU A 155 9.47 -0.65 4.47
C LEU A 155 10.23 0.58 3.95
N TYR A 156 10.99 1.25 4.81
CA TYR A 156 11.80 2.39 4.44
C TYR A 156 12.79 2.06 3.31
N LYS A 157 13.55 0.97 3.45
CA LYS A 157 14.45 0.51 2.38
C LYS A 157 13.70 0.25 1.07
N GLY A 158 12.53 -0.37 1.14
CA GLY A 158 11.69 -0.62 -0.03
C GLY A 158 11.18 0.66 -0.70
N ILE A 159 10.74 1.63 0.09
CA ILE A 159 10.33 2.95 -0.40
C ILE A 159 11.54 3.63 -1.04
N GLN A 160 12.66 3.72 -0.33
CA GLN A 160 13.89 4.34 -0.85
C GLN A 160 14.37 3.73 -2.18
N GLN A 161 14.26 2.40 -2.33
CA GLN A 161 14.60 1.70 -3.57
C GLN A 161 13.63 2.02 -4.71
N CYS A 162 12.32 2.11 -4.43
CA CYS A 162 11.32 2.44 -5.44
C CYS A 162 11.32 3.93 -5.81
N THR A 163 11.74 4.80 -4.88
CA THR A 163 11.80 6.26 -5.03
C THR A 163 13.20 6.75 -5.37
N GLN A 164 14.11 5.90 -5.88
CA GLN A 164 15.35 6.38 -6.49
C GLN A 164 15.00 7.23 -7.71
N VAL A 165 14.70 8.50 -7.45
CA VAL A 165 14.71 9.57 -8.41
C VAL A 165 16.14 9.57 -8.94
N SER A 166 16.31 9.41 -10.25
CA SER A 166 17.60 9.62 -10.89
C SER A 166 18.10 10.97 -10.38
N THR A 167 19.19 10.97 -9.62
CA THR A 167 19.74 12.20 -9.05
C THR A 167 20.14 13.18 -10.16
N GLU A 168 20.19 12.73 -11.43
CA GLU A 168 20.16 13.55 -12.65
C GLU A 168 19.08 14.62 -12.70
N GLY A 169 17.85 14.38 -12.23
CA GLY A 169 16.77 15.36 -12.32
C GLY A 169 16.98 16.53 -11.36
N ILE A 170 17.37 16.19 -10.14
CA ILE A 170 17.76 17.14 -9.09
C ILE A 170 19.01 17.89 -9.52
N LYS A 171 20.02 17.17 -10.00
CA LYS A 171 21.25 17.72 -10.58
C LYS A 171 20.96 18.71 -11.70
N LYS A 172 20.23 18.33 -12.76
CA LYS A 172 19.93 19.22 -13.89
C LYS A 172 19.18 20.47 -13.47
N ARG A 173 18.28 20.36 -12.49
CA ARG A 173 17.53 21.51 -11.97
C ARG A 173 18.41 22.43 -11.14
N TRP A 174 19.27 21.89 -10.29
CA TRP A 174 20.24 22.67 -9.50
C TRP A 174 21.32 23.31 -10.37
N GLU A 175 21.77 22.61 -11.42
CA GLU A 175 22.67 23.17 -12.42
C GLU A 175 22.03 24.36 -13.15
N LYS A 176 20.72 24.25 -13.45
CA LYS A 176 19.94 25.31 -14.11
C LYS A 176 19.63 26.50 -13.20
N GLU A 177 19.22 26.26 -11.96
CA GLU A 177 18.85 27.31 -10.99
C GLU A 177 20.09 27.99 -10.38
N GLY A 178 21.17 27.25 -10.20
CA GLY A 178 22.43 27.74 -9.64
C GLY A 178 23.47 28.20 -10.67
N ASN A 179 23.17 28.04 -11.98
CA ASN A 179 24.10 28.24 -13.10
C ASN A 179 25.49 27.64 -12.83
N MET A 180 25.50 26.40 -12.35
CA MET A 180 26.71 25.67 -11.93
C MET A 180 26.70 24.26 -12.54
N VAL A 181 27.84 23.59 -12.59
CA VAL A 181 27.94 22.19 -13.04
C VAL A 181 28.29 21.33 -11.84
N ILE A 182 27.46 20.33 -11.52
CA ILE A 182 27.59 19.51 -10.31
C ILE A 182 28.11 18.13 -10.71
N SER A 183 29.32 17.78 -10.27
CA SER A 183 29.86 16.44 -10.49
C SER A 183 29.14 15.38 -9.63
N PRO A 184 29.14 14.09 -10.03
CA PRO A 184 28.50 13.02 -9.26
C PRO A 184 29.01 12.89 -7.82
N GLY A 185 30.30 13.17 -7.58
CA GLY A 185 30.90 13.16 -6.24
C GLY A 185 30.45 14.34 -5.37
N GLN A 186 30.26 15.53 -5.97
CA GLN A 186 29.74 16.70 -5.27
C GLN A 186 28.25 16.55 -4.94
N LEU A 187 27.47 15.91 -5.82
CA LEU A 187 26.06 15.63 -5.58
C LEU A 187 25.85 14.79 -4.32
N GLY A 188 26.68 13.77 -4.11
CA GLY A 188 26.68 12.98 -2.88
C GLY A 188 27.02 13.80 -1.63
N GLN A 189 27.99 14.71 -1.72
CA GLN A 189 28.37 15.60 -0.63
C GLN A 189 27.27 16.62 -0.30
N TYR A 190 26.58 17.20 -1.29
CA TYR A 190 25.47 18.13 -1.06
C TYR A 190 24.25 17.45 -0.43
N MET A 191 23.99 16.19 -0.78
CA MET A 191 22.94 15.39 -0.17
C MET A 191 23.28 14.97 1.27
N SER A 192 24.56 14.89 1.64
CA SER A 192 25.00 14.57 3.01
C SER A 192 25.25 15.81 3.89
N ALA A 193 25.62 16.95 3.30
CA ALA A 193 25.96 18.18 4.01
C ALA A 193 24.75 19.04 4.40
N SER A 194 23.54 18.71 3.92
CA SER A 194 22.27 19.37 4.31
C SER A 194 21.85 19.15 5.77
N VAL A 195 22.70 18.49 6.58
CA VAL A 195 22.55 18.36 8.03
C VAL A 195 23.15 19.56 8.78
N ASP A 196 24.03 20.37 8.16
CA ASP A 196 24.67 21.52 8.80
C ASP A 196 24.70 22.78 7.88
N ASN A 197 23.63 23.57 8.01
CA ASN A 197 23.46 25.01 7.77
C ASN A 197 23.84 25.68 6.41
N ASN A 198 22.82 26.38 5.88
CA ASN A 198 22.77 27.63 5.10
C ASN A 198 22.75 27.63 3.55
N ARG A 199 21.68 28.30 3.07
CA ARG A 199 21.30 28.77 1.73
C ARG A 199 21.01 27.72 0.64
N VAL A 200 21.78 26.64 0.53
CA VAL A 200 21.37 25.45 -0.27
C VAL A 200 20.23 24.70 0.45
N GLU A 201 20.18 24.86 1.76
CA GLU A 201 19.17 24.31 2.65
C GLU A 201 17.75 24.78 2.35
N TYR A 202 17.48 26.01 1.89
CA TYR A 202 16.09 26.44 1.70
C TYR A 202 15.44 25.73 0.50
N MET A 203 16.17 25.57 -0.59
CA MET A 203 15.68 24.88 -1.79
C MET A 203 15.71 23.36 -1.62
N ALA A 204 16.72 22.83 -0.91
CA ALA A 204 16.79 21.43 -0.54
C ALA A 204 15.74 21.06 0.52
N ARG A 205 15.52 21.88 1.56
CA ARG A 205 14.46 21.70 2.57
C ARG A 205 13.07 21.88 1.99
N VAL A 206 12.79 22.83 1.09
CA VAL A 206 11.43 22.94 0.54
C VAL A 206 11.06 21.70 -0.30
N GLN A 207 12.02 21.11 -1.03
CA GLN A 207 11.77 19.92 -1.85
C GLN A 207 11.91 18.61 -1.07
N LEU A 208 12.82 18.55 -0.09
CA LEU A 208 12.88 17.48 0.89
C LEU A 208 11.72 17.58 1.86
N GLU A 209 11.12 18.71 2.20
CA GLU A 209 9.93 18.79 3.06
C GLU A 209 8.71 18.16 2.37
N GLU A 210 8.59 18.22 1.04
CA GLU A 210 7.59 17.45 0.29
C GLU A 210 7.93 15.94 0.19
N HIS A 211 9.22 15.60 0.15
CA HIS A 211 9.70 14.21 0.08
C HIS A 211 9.71 13.51 1.47
N ASP A 212 10.09 14.26 2.50
CA ASP A 212 10.15 14.02 3.95
C ASP A 212 8.81 14.26 4.61
N GLN A 213 7.82 14.94 4.04
CA GLN A 213 6.47 14.86 4.63
C GLN A 213 6.03 13.39 4.60
N VAL A 214 6.15 12.70 3.47
CA VAL A 214 5.80 11.27 3.38
C VAL A 214 6.73 10.39 4.25
N LEU A 215 8.04 10.69 4.31
CA LEU A 215 9.00 9.91 5.11
C LEU A 215 8.97 10.24 6.60
N SER A 216 8.70 11.48 7.00
CA SER A 216 8.50 11.93 8.39
C SER A 216 7.15 11.51 8.92
N TYR A 217 6.09 11.47 8.09
CA TYR A 217 4.85 10.79 8.46
C TYR A 217 5.10 9.32 8.68
N ALA A 218 5.86 8.63 7.80
CA ALA A 218 6.28 7.24 8.00
C ALA A 218 7.20 7.02 9.24
N TYR A 219 7.85 8.07 9.74
CA TYR A 219 8.74 8.07 10.91
C TYR A 219 8.10 8.57 12.20
N SER A 220 6.87 9.10 12.16
CA SER A 220 6.19 9.51 13.39
C SER A 220 5.97 8.27 14.27
N GLU A 221 6.12 8.42 15.59
CA GLU A 221 5.95 7.31 16.55
C GLU A 221 4.55 6.68 16.42
N THR A 222 3.56 7.50 16.05
CA THR A 222 2.24 7.11 15.58
C THR A 222 2.31 6.14 14.39
N SER A 223 3.08 6.46 13.35
CA SER A 223 3.20 5.66 12.12
C SER A 223 3.77 4.25 12.33
N SER A 224 4.67 4.06 13.30
CA SER A 224 5.18 2.72 13.63
C SER A 224 4.08 1.74 14.04
N ARG A 225 3.18 2.20 14.92
CA ARG A 225 1.97 1.49 15.34
C ARG A 225 1.02 1.30 14.17
N TRP A 226 0.89 2.29 13.29
CA TRP A 226 0.03 2.20 12.10
C TRP A 226 0.54 1.17 11.08
N TRP A 227 1.82 1.14 10.74
CA TRP A 227 2.37 0.12 9.85
C TRP A 227 2.18 -1.28 10.44
N GLY A 228 2.39 -1.45 11.75
CA GLY A 228 2.06 -2.69 12.45
C GLY A 228 0.59 -3.06 12.31
N CYS A 229 -0.31 -2.14 12.66
CA CYS A 229 -1.76 -2.30 12.61
C CYS A 229 -2.29 -2.62 11.20
N MET A 230 -1.75 -1.92 10.20
CA MET A 230 -2.04 -2.10 8.79
C MET A 230 -1.59 -3.49 8.32
N LEU A 231 -0.39 -3.92 8.70
CA LEU A 231 0.12 -5.26 8.37
C LEU A 231 -0.66 -6.37 9.08
N GLU A 232 -1.02 -6.21 10.36
CA GLU A 232 -1.86 -7.16 11.10
C GLU A 232 -3.26 -7.25 10.48
N THR A 233 -3.86 -6.13 10.10
CA THR A 233 -5.17 -6.15 9.45
C THR A 233 -5.11 -6.75 8.05
N MET A 234 -4.00 -6.55 7.32
CA MET A 234 -3.76 -7.28 6.06
C MET A 234 -3.50 -8.78 6.27
N ARG A 235 -3.07 -9.21 7.45
CA ARG A 235 -2.99 -10.62 7.87
C ARG A 235 -4.33 -11.22 8.26
N GLY A 236 -5.39 -10.41 8.36
CA GLY A 236 -6.70 -10.83 8.84
C GLY A 236 -6.84 -10.82 10.37
N HIS A 237 -5.89 -10.18 11.09
CA HIS A 237 -5.99 -9.94 12.53
C HIS A 237 -6.47 -8.51 12.78
N TRP A 238 -7.52 -8.34 13.60
CA TRP A 238 -7.98 -7.01 13.99
C TRP A 238 -7.02 -6.42 15.03
N CYS A 239 -6.65 -5.17 14.82
CA CYS A 239 -5.88 -4.38 15.76
C CYS A 239 -6.72 -4.16 17.03
N GLN A 240 -6.25 -4.63 18.18
CA GLN A 240 -6.86 -4.37 19.49
C GLN A 240 -6.36 -3.04 20.08
#